data_AF-A0A956W3I5-F1
#
_entry.id   AF-A0A956W3I5-F1
#
_cell.length_a   1.000
_cell.length_b   1.000
_cell.length_c   1.000
_cell.angle_alpha   90.00
_cell.angle_beta   90.00
_cell.angle_gamma   90.00
#
_symmetry.space_group_name_H-M   'P 1'
#
loop_
_entity.id
_entity.type
_entity.pdbx_description
1 polymer ?
#
loop_
_entity_poly.entity_id
_entity_poly.type
_entity_poly.pdbx_seq_one_letter_code
_entity_poly.pdbx_strand_id
1 'polypeptide(L)'
;ARATLEQRLDDAGLDVVLWIPRGAEIPTFEPALSDIAAAIEEAEDGEDGRAEVRRPVEVNLRRVGTTGSVVTVLGGLSSQWAQFTNKVPGSFQLQSAAIHRLPLDEGERDMLMQRVVSAAAQPDIEEGKRIPAIDAWTANRGGFGRAYVLGIPGVENDESAASLRRNLRTLLKRAGEMEPPESVDARALLVLGAATYAEDEKLSWSLKGMDPRLYAAFDMITVAADGVVKPLLQPARGSLPWDAPLG
;
A
#
# COMPACT_ATOMS: atom_id res chain seq x y z
N ALA A 1 -0.96 7.84 17.88
CA ALA A 1 -0.15 7.20 16.83
C ALA A 1 -0.06 8.06 15.59
N ARG A 2 -1.08 8.09 14.72
CA ARG A 2 -1.05 8.91 13.48
C ARG A 2 -0.63 10.37 13.71
N ALA A 3 -1.36 11.11 14.55
CA ALA A 3 -1.07 12.51 14.83
C ALA A 3 0.34 12.73 15.44
N THR A 4 0.85 11.75 16.18
CA THR A 4 2.21 11.79 16.75
C THR A 4 3.26 11.69 15.65
N LEU A 5 3.06 10.80 14.68
CA LEU A 5 3.95 10.67 13.53
C LEU A 5 3.85 11.89 12.61
N GLU A 6 2.64 12.36 12.29
CA GLU A 6 2.41 13.59 11.52
C GLU A 6 3.17 14.77 12.14
N GLN A 7 3.01 15.01 13.46
CA GLN A 7 3.73 16.06 14.16
C GLN A 7 5.25 15.89 14.08
N ARG A 8 5.77 14.66 14.24
CA ARG A 8 7.21 14.42 14.17
C ARG A 8 7.79 14.71 12.78
N LEU A 9 7.05 14.35 11.73
CA LEU A 9 7.44 14.63 10.34
C LEU A 9 7.37 16.12 10.04
N ASP A 10 6.35 16.82 10.56
CA ASP A 10 6.27 18.29 10.50
C ASP A 10 7.44 18.95 11.22
N ASP A 11 7.82 18.47 12.40
CA ASP A 11 8.97 18.96 13.17
C ASP A 11 10.31 18.72 12.44
N ALA A 12 10.38 17.69 11.58
CA ALA A 12 11.51 17.44 10.68
C ALA A 12 11.48 18.31 9.42
N GLY A 13 10.43 19.10 9.20
CA GLY A 13 10.26 19.91 7.99
C GLY A 13 9.88 19.12 6.74
N LEU A 14 9.32 17.92 6.90
CA LEU A 14 8.98 17.03 5.79
C LEU A 14 7.58 17.34 5.24
N ASP A 15 7.54 17.79 3.99
CA ASP A 15 6.30 17.95 3.22
C ASP A 15 5.98 16.64 2.46
N VAL A 16 5.23 15.75 3.10
CA VAL A 16 5.07 14.36 2.62
C VAL A 16 3.70 13.77 2.94
N VAL A 17 3.18 12.94 2.04
CA VAL A 17 2.09 12.00 2.34
C VAL A 17 2.68 10.60 2.49
N LEU A 18 2.69 10.07 3.71
CA LEU A 18 3.14 8.71 4.01
C LEU A 18 1.97 7.72 3.96
N TRP A 19 2.11 6.67 3.15
CA TRP A 19 1.13 5.60 3.02
C TRP A 19 1.57 4.37 3.82
N ILE A 20 0.85 4.12 4.91
CA ILE A 20 1.08 2.99 5.81
C ILE A 20 0.43 1.74 5.22
N PRO A 21 1.20 0.67 4.93
CA PRO A 21 0.65 -0.61 4.50
C PRO A 21 -0.36 -1.16 5.50
N ARG A 22 -1.33 -1.93 5.02
CA ARG A 22 -2.30 -2.58 5.91
C ARG A 22 -1.61 -3.47 6.94
N GLY A 23 -2.10 -3.39 8.17
CA GLY A 23 -1.59 -4.18 9.30
C GLY A 23 -0.26 -3.68 9.88
N ALA A 24 0.40 -2.71 9.23
CA ALA A 24 1.61 -2.11 9.77
C ALA A 24 1.29 -1.21 10.97
N GLU A 25 2.08 -1.34 12.03
CA GLU A 25 1.96 -0.52 13.22
C GLU A 25 2.56 0.88 12.98
N ILE A 26 1.83 1.92 13.39
CA ILE A 26 2.33 3.29 13.38
C ILE A 26 3.07 3.52 14.70
N PRO A 27 4.38 3.81 14.68
CA PRO A 27 5.13 4.02 15.91
C PRO A 27 4.61 5.24 16.68
N THR A 28 4.79 5.19 18.00
CA THR A 28 4.36 6.26 18.92
C THR A 28 5.47 6.79 19.80
N PHE A 29 6.68 6.23 19.70
CA PHE A 29 7.81 6.54 20.56
C PHE A 29 9.13 6.55 19.77
N GLU A 30 10.11 7.28 20.30
CA GLU A 30 11.48 7.27 19.80
C GLU A 30 12.23 5.99 20.19
N PRO A 31 13.22 5.52 19.40
CA PRO A 31 13.76 6.15 18.19
C PRO A 31 12.94 5.88 16.91
N ALA A 32 11.93 5.00 16.97
CA ALA A 32 11.21 4.54 15.78
C ALA A 32 10.51 5.66 14.99
N LEU A 33 10.12 6.74 15.66
CA LEU A 33 9.60 7.95 15.02
C LEU A 33 10.68 8.66 14.18
N SER A 34 11.87 8.89 14.75
CA SER A 34 13.01 9.47 14.03
C SER A 34 13.54 8.56 12.92
N ASP A 35 13.51 7.24 13.12
CA ASP A 35 13.92 6.28 12.09
C ASP A 35 13.03 6.38 10.83
N ILE A 36 11.72 6.60 11.00
CA ILE A 36 10.83 6.85 9.85
C ILE A 36 11.14 8.17 9.17
N ALA A 37 11.38 9.24 9.93
CA ALA A 37 11.73 10.53 9.33
C ALA A 37 13.03 10.44 8.51
N ALA A 38 14.07 9.79 9.06
CA ALA A 38 15.32 9.54 8.36
C ALA A 38 15.11 8.67 7.11
N ALA A 39 14.33 7.59 7.21
CA ALA A 39 14.01 6.75 6.06
C ALA A 39 13.22 7.50 4.96
N ILE A 40 12.39 8.48 5.33
CA ILE A 40 11.70 9.36 4.37
C ILE A 40 12.69 10.32 3.73
N GLU A 41 13.67 10.85 4.44
CA GLU A 41 14.70 11.74 3.87
C GLU A 41 15.62 10.99 2.89
N GLU A 42 16.02 9.77 3.24
CA GLU A 42 16.88 8.91 2.43
C GLU A 42 16.16 8.28 1.24
N ALA A 43 14.82 8.29 1.19
CA ALA A 43 14.05 7.69 0.11
C ALA A 43 14.36 8.36 -1.24
N GLU A 44 14.55 7.56 -2.27
CA GLU A 44 14.66 8.05 -3.64
C GLU A 44 13.27 8.05 -4.30
N ASP A 45 13.01 9.08 -5.12
CA ASP A 45 11.78 9.17 -5.87
C ASP A 45 11.82 8.20 -7.07
N GLY A 46 10.83 7.33 -7.16
CA GLY A 46 10.61 6.46 -8.30
C GLY A 46 10.03 7.20 -9.51
N GLU A 47 10.09 6.55 -10.67
CA GLU A 47 9.62 7.14 -11.95
C GLU A 47 8.14 7.53 -11.97
N ASP A 48 7.34 6.92 -11.09
CA ASP A 48 5.90 7.17 -10.95
C ASP A 48 5.55 8.25 -9.91
N GLY A 49 6.56 8.94 -9.37
CA GLY A 49 6.39 10.00 -8.37
C GLY A 49 6.16 9.49 -6.93
N ARG A 50 6.36 8.19 -6.70
CA ARG A 50 6.36 7.59 -5.35
C ARG A 50 7.78 7.43 -4.85
N ALA A 51 8.03 7.79 -3.60
CA ALA A 51 9.25 7.46 -2.88
C ALA A 51 9.06 6.16 -2.09
N GLU A 52 10.07 5.29 -2.08
CA GLU A 52 10.08 4.09 -1.23
C GLU A 52 10.76 4.38 0.11
N VAL A 53 9.97 4.39 1.18
CA VAL A 53 10.47 4.54 2.55
C VAL A 53 10.92 3.17 3.06
N ARG A 54 12.24 2.96 3.07
CA ARG A 54 12.84 1.64 3.29
C ARG A 54 13.06 1.40 4.77
N ARG A 55 12.36 0.41 5.34
CA ARG A 55 12.48 0.05 6.76
C ARG A 55 13.16 -1.32 6.92
N PRO A 56 14.35 -1.42 7.52
CA PRO A 56 14.99 -2.69 7.81
C PRO A 56 14.14 -3.54 8.76
N VAL A 57 13.89 -4.79 8.38
CA VAL A 57 13.17 -5.78 9.19
C VAL A 57 13.87 -7.14 9.11
N GLU A 58 13.49 -8.06 9.99
CA GLU A 58 14.00 -9.44 9.97
C GLU A 58 12.84 -10.41 9.72
N VAL A 59 13.09 -11.42 8.87
CA VAL A 59 12.20 -12.58 8.74
C VAL A 59 12.88 -13.81 9.32
N ASN A 60 12.09 -14.68 9.94
CA ASN A 60 12.60 -15.87 10.62
C ASN A 60 12.32 -17.12 9.80
N LEU A 61 13.37 -17.86 9.46
CA LEU A 61 13.28 -19.15 8.77
C LEU A 61 13.68 -20.26 9.73
N ARG A 62 12.83 -21.28 9.88
CA ARG A 62 13.13 -22.45 10.72
C ARG A 62 12.82 -23.73 9.97
N ARG A 63 13.70 -24.72 10.07
CA ARG A 63 13.44 -26.07 9.55
C ARG A 63 12.46 -26.81 10.48
N VAL A 64 11.45 -27.43 9.90
CA VAL A 64 10.45 -28.26 10.62
C VAL A 64 10.50 -29.73 10.22
N GLY A 65 11.17 -30.04 9.10
CA GLY A 65 11.42 -31.41 8.67
C GLY A 65 12.57 -31.49 7.67
N THR A 66 13.24 -32.62 7.63
CA THR A 66 14.37 -32.90 6.73
C THR A 66 13.93 -33.50 5.39
N THR A 67 12.65 -33.85 5.26
CA THR A 67 12.05 -34.43 4.07
C THR A 67 11.18 -33.39 3.34
N GLY A 68 11.02 -33.59 2.03
CA GLY A 68 10.24 -32.71 1.16
C GLY A 68 11.03 -31.51 0.62
N SER A 69 10.31 -30.58 0.01
CA SER A 69 10.86 -29.32 -0.51
C SER A 69 9.80 -28.23 -0.44
N VAL A 70 9.36 -27.91 0.77
CA VAL A 70 8.21 -27.03 1.01
C VAL A 70 8.59 -25.93 2.00
N VAL A 71 8.16 -24.70 1.72
CA VAL A 71 8.21 -23.60 2.66
C VAL A 71 6.80 -23.13 2.96
N THR A 72 6.38 -23.28 4.21
CA THR A 72 5.14 -22.69 4.71
C THR A 72 5.43 -21.25 5.11
N VAL A 73 4.83 -20.29 4.39
CA VAL A 73 5.06 -18.86 4.59
C VAL A 73 3.89 -18.22 5.34
N LEU A 74 4.20 -17.42 6.35
CA LEU A 74 3.25 -16.58 7.07
C LEU A 74 3.69 -15.12 6.93
N GLY A 75 2.81 -14.21 6.52
CA GLY A 75 3.10 -12.77 6.38
C GLY A 75 3.36 -12.29 4.93
N GLY A 76 4.14 -11.23 4.78
CA GLY A 76 4.28 -10.46 3.53
C GLY A 76 4.86 -11.23 2.33
N LEU A 77 5.59 -12.32 2.55
CA LEU A 77 6.10 -13.17 1.46
C LEU A 77 5.11 -14.26 1.01
N SER A 78 3.92 -14.33 1.62
CA SER A 78 2.96 -15.40 1.35
C SER A 78 2.45 -15.42 -0.09
N SER A 79 2.35 -14.29 -0.78
CA SER A 79 1.95 -14.24 -2.21
C SER A 79 3.03 -14.77 -3.16
N GLN A 80 4.30 -14.76 -2.72
CA GLN A 80 5.46 -15.15 -3.53
C GLN A 80 6.00 -16.54 -3.18
N TRP A 81 5.34 -17.28 -2.28
CA TRP A 81 5.78 -18.59 -1.78
C TRP A 81 6.18 -19.60 -2.86
N ALA A 82 5.46 -19.58 -3.99
CA ALA A 82 5.63 -20.52 -5.09
C ALA A 82 7.00 -20.41 -5.76
N GLN A 83 7.66 -19.25 -5.71
CA GLN A 83 8.93 -19.08 -6.44
C GLN A 83 10.15 -19.64 -5.69
N PHE A 84 10.01 -20.00 -4.42
CA PHE A 84 11.07 -20.69 -3.64
C PHE A 84 10.64 -22.04 -3.05
N THR A 85 9.35 -22.36 -3.05
CA THR A 85 8.92 -23.73 -2.80
C THR A 85 9.44 -24.64 -3.92
N ASN A 86 9.98 -25.81 -3.55
CA ASN A 86 10.78 -26.72 -4.39
C ASN A 86 12.27 -26.37 -4.58
N LYS A 87 12.76 -25.25 -4.05
CA LYS A 87 14.19 -24.87 -4.11
C LYS A 87 14.95 -25.13 -2.81
N VAL A 88 14.27 -25.60 -1.77
CA VAL A 88 14.83 -25.80 -0.43
C VAL A 88 14.98 -27.30 -0.09
N PRO A 89 16.06 -27.72 0.59
CA PRO A 89 16.20 -29.11 1.03
C PRO A 89 15.46 -29.35 2.35
N GLY A 90 14.21 -29.83 2.27
CA GLY A 90 13.38 -30.15 3.43
C GLY A 90 12.11 -29.31 3.54
N SER A 91 11.55 -29.29 4.75
CA SER A 91 10.33 -28.56 5.07
C SER A 91 10.64 -27.44 6.05
N PHE A 92 10.19 -26.22 5.74
CA PHE A 92 10.51 -25.00 6.49
C PHE A 92 9.27 -24.19 6.82
N GLN A 93 9.37 -23.42 7.90
CA GLN A 93 8.43 -22.38 8.26
C GLN A 93 9.13 -21.02 8.13
N LEU A 94 8.57 -20.13 7.33
CA LEU A 94 9.04 -18.76 7.14
C LEU A 94 8.04 -17.78 7.76
N GLN A 95 8.47 -17.06 8.79
CA GLN A 95 7.71 -15.99 9.42
C GLN A 95 8.19 -14.65 8.87
N SER A 96 7.35 -14.05 8.04
CA SER A 96 7.58 -12.78 7.32
C SER A 96 6.55 -11.70 7.67
N ALA A 97 5.93 -11.80 8.85
CA ALA A 97 4.91 -10.86 9.31
C ALA A 97 5.41 -9.43 9.49
N ALA A 98 6.72 -9.24 9.64
CA ALA A 98 7.34 -7.92 9.70
C ALA A 98 7.36 -7.19 8.34
N ILE A 99 7.15 -7.91 7.23
CA ILE A 99 7.02 -7.32 5.89
C ILE A 99 5.53 -7.11 5.63
N HIS A 100 5.11 -5.86 5.53
CA HIS A 100 3.76 -5.47 5.17
C HIS A 100 3.67 -5.06 3.70
N ARG A 101 4.78 -4.58 3.15
CA ARG A 101 4.93 -4.25 1.73
C ARG A 101 6.31 -4.64 1.22
N LEU A 102 6.33 -5.31 0.08
CA LEU A 102 7.57 -5.70 -0.59
C LEU A 102 8.12 -4.52 -1.41
N PRO A 103 9.45 -4.42 -1.59
CA PRO A 103 10.04 -3.46 -2.50
C PRO A 103 9.43 -3.56 -3.90
N LEU A 104 9.30 -2.44 -4.60
CA LEU A 104 8.78 -2.38 -5.98
C LEU A 104 9.71 -3.05 -6.99
N ASP A 105 11.03 -2.97 -6.78
CA ASP A 105 12.02 -3.61 -7.64
C ASP A 105 11.93 -5.15 -7.62
N GLU A 106 11.80 -5.75 -8.80
CA GLU A 106 11.74 -7.21 -8.95
C GLU A 106 13.04 -7.89 -8.53
N GLY A 107 14.19 -7.29 -8.86
CA GLY A 107 15.49 -7.82 -8.52
C GLY A 107 15.72 -7.94 -7.01
N GLU A 108 15.30 -6.94 -6.24
CA GLU A 108 15.37 -6.95 -4.78
C GLU A 108 14.51 -8.05 -4.16
N ARG A 109 13.31 -8.27 -4.71
CA ARG A 109 12.43 -9.36 -4.27
C ARG A 109 13.08 -10.70 -4.55
N ASP A 110 13.64 -10.89 -5.74
CA ASP A 110 14.38 -12.11 -6.12
C ASP A 110 15.60 -12.33 -5.20
N MET A 111 16.34 -11.27 -4.88
CA MET A 111 17.49 -11.34 -3.96
C MET A 111 17.06 -11.75 -2.55
N LEU A 112 15.91 -11.29 -2.05
CA LEU A 112 15.35 -11.77 -0.78
C LEU A 112 15.01 -13.26 -0.84
N MET A 113 14.41 -13.72 -1.93
CA MET A 113 14.08 -15.15 -2.11
C MET A 113 15.32 -16.03 -2.18
N GLN A 114 16.36 -15.58 -2.91
CA GLN A 114 17.64 -16.27 -2.97
C GLN A 114 18.27 -16.38 -1.58
N ARG A 115 18.24 -15.30 -0.78
CA ARG A 115 18.73 -15.33 0.62
C ARG A 115 17.97 -16.35 1.47
N VAL A 116 16.66 -16.48 1.30
CA VAL A 116 15.85 -17.51 1.97
C VAL A 116 16.28 -18.92 1.56
N VAL A 117 16.44 -19.18 0.26
CA VAL A 117 16.89 -20.49 -0.24
C VAL A 117 18.30 -20.82 0.25
N SER A 118 19.23 -19.87 0.18
CA SER A 118 20.60 -20.03 0.68
C SER A 118 20.63 -20.28 2.18
N ALA A 119 19.79 -19.61 2.96
CA ALA A 119 19.66 -19.85 4.40
C ALA A 119 19.12 -21.26 4.70
N ALA A 120 18.13 -21.73 3.93
CA ALA A 120 17.56 -23.07 4.09
C ALA A 120 18.57 -24.21 3.87
N ALA A 121 19.55 -23.97 2.99
CA ALA A 121 20.61 -24.92 2.66
C ALA A 121 21.70 -25.04 3.74
N GLN A 122 21.70 -24.16 4.76
CA GLN A 122 22.70 -24.20 5.81
C GLN A 122 22.39 -25.27 6.86
N PRO A 123 23.41 -25.90 7.46
CA PRO A 123 23.23 -26.99 8.41
C PRO A 123 22.71 -26.55 9.79
N ASP A 124 22.94 -25.30 10.19
CA ASP A 124 22.58 -24.70 11.49
C ASP A 124 21.15 -24.13 11.56
N ILE A 125 20.34 -24.33 10.51
CA ILE A 125 19.00 -23.75 10.37
C ILE A 125 17.95 -24.26 11.38
N GLU A 126 18.28 -25.29 12.17
CA GLU A 126 17.37 -25.87 13.18
C GLU A 126 17.08 -24.89 14.33
N GLU A 127 18.03 -24.01 14.66
CA GLU A 127 17.85 -22.98 15.70
C GLU A 127 16.99 -21.79 15.25
N GLY A 128 16.66 -21.74 13.95
CA GLY A 128 15.99 -20.62 13.32
C GLY A 128 16.99 -19.53 12.92
N LYS A 129 16.87 -19.06 11.68
CA LYS A 129 17.75 -18.05 11.11
C LYS A 129 17.00 -16.77 10.82
N ARG A 130 17.58 -15.66 11.28
CA ARG A 130 17.15 -14.30 10.96
C ARG A 130 17.72 -13.89 9.62
N ILE A 131 16.86 -13.48 8.71
CA ILE A 131 17.21 -13.05 7.37
C ILE A 131 16.82 -11.57 7.27
N PRO A 132 17.78 -10.67 6.97
CA PRO A 132 17.47 -9.26 6.81
C PRO A 132 16.58 -9.05 5.58
N ALA A 133 15.59 -8.19 5.71
CA ALA A 133 14.64 -7.82 4.66
C ALA A 133 14.29 -6.34 4.77
N ILE A 134 13.51 -5.84 3.81
CA ILE A 134 13.02 -4.46 3.77
C ILE A 134 11.50 -4.50 3.74
N ASP A 135 10.88 -3.72 4.62
CA ASP A 135 9.48 -3.33 4.56
C ASP A 135 9.42 -1.96 3.88
N ALA A 136 8.99 -1.93 2.61
CA ALA A 136 9.12 -0.76 1.74
C ALA A 136 7.80 0.01 1.68
N TRP A 137 7.65 1.06 2.49
CA TRP A 137 6.42 1.86 2.51
C TRP A 137 6.42 2.89 1.39
N THR A 138 5.25 3.42 1.05
CA THR A 138 5.10 4.42 -0.03
C THR A 138 5.00 5.83 0.57
N ALA A 139 5.67 6.80 -0.05
CA ALA A 139 5.50 8.22 0.26
C ALA A 139 5.35 9.06 -1.03
N ASN A 140 4.64 10.18 -0.96
CA ASN A 140 4.67 11.22 -2.00
C ASN A 140 5.20 12.51 -1.38
N ARG A 141 6.15 13.17 -2.04
CA ARG A 141 6.76 14.40 -1.54
C ARG A 141 6.18 15.65 -2.21
N GLY A 142 6.11 16.72 -1.43
CA GLY A 142 5.92 18.09 -1.89
C GLY A 142 4.47 18.52 -2.18
N GLY A 143 4.21 19.80 -1.96
CA GLY A 143 2.97 20.47 -2.37
C GLY A 143 1.81 20.33 -1.38
N PHE A 144 2.04 19.81 -0.18
CA PHE A 144 1.00 19.61 0.84
C PHE A 144 1.10 20.59 2.02
N GLY A 145 2.27 21.23 2.17
CA GLY A 145 2.57 22.22 3.21
C GLY A 145 2.70 21.63 4.62
N ARG A 146 2.56 20.31 4.76
CA ARG A 146 2.71 19.54 6.00
C ARG A 146 2.70 18.04 5.71
N ALA A 147 3.08 17.23 6.70
CA ALA A 147 2.99 15.80 6.65
C ALA A 147 1.55 15.28 6.83
N TYR A 148 1.20 14.22 6.10
CA TYR A 148 -0.04 13.46 6.26
C TYR A 148 0.28 11.97 6.33
N VAL A 149 -0.38 11.25 7.23
CA VAL A 149 -0.21 9.80 7.34
C VAL A 149 -1.52 9.11 6.96
N LEU A 150 -1.51 8.38 5.86
CA LEU A 150 -2.66 7.67 5.30
C LEU A 150 -2.49 6.17 5.47
N GLY A 151 -3.50 5.47 5.96
CA GLY A 151 -3.48 4.02 6.08
C GLY A 151 -4.61 3.50 6.95
N ILE A 152 -4.88 2.20 6.87
CA ILE A 152 -5.85 1.52 7.73
C ILE A 152 -5.11 0.46 8.56
N PRO A 153 -5.15 0.54 9.91
CA PRO A 153 -4.45 -0.41 10.78
C PRO A 153 -5.10 -1.81 10.80
N GLY A 154 -6.17 -2.04 10.06
CA GLY A 154 -6.96 -3.26 10.09
C GLY A 154 -6.58 -4.26 9.00
N VAL A 155 -6.57 -5.55 9.37
CA VAL A 155 -6.49 -6.68 8.43
C VAL A 155 -7.81 -6.80 7.67
N GLU A 156 -7.74 -7.21 6.40
CA GLU A 156 -8.94 -7.46 5.60
C GLU A 156 -9.75 -8.62 6.19
N ASN A 157 -11.08 -8.48 6.21
CA ASN A 157 -12.00 -9.55 6.59
C ASN A 157 -12.96 -9.87 5.43
N ASP A 158 -13.60 -11.04 5.45
CA ASP A 158 -14.51 -11.48 4.38
C ASP A 158 -15.70 -10.53 4.16
N GLU A 159 -16.11 -9.78 5.19
CA GLU A 159 -17.17 -8.77 5.11
C GLU A 159 -16.73 -7.45 4.46
N SER A 160 -15.43 -7.26 4.25
CA SER A 160 -14.84 -5.99 3.80
C SER A 160 -15.38 -5.57 2.44
N ALA A 161 -15.65 -6.51 1.52
CA ALA A 161 -16.20 -6.19 0.20
C ALA A 161 -17.66 -5.69 0.26
N ALA A 162 -18.50 -6.32 1.08
CA ALA A 162 -19.89 -5.90 1.27
C ALA A 162 -19.96 -4.55 2.00
N SER A 163 -19.12 -4.35 3.00
CA SER A 163 -18.99 -3.10 3.73
C SER A 163 -18.43 -1.97 2.85
N LEU A 164 -17.48 -2.25 1.97
CA LEU A 164 -16.94 -1.30 1.00
C LEU A 164 -18.05 -0.75 0.07
N ARG A 165 -18.88 -1.63 -0.51
CA ARG A 165 -20.01 -1.21 -1.36
C ARG A 165 -21.02 -0.36 -0.58
N ARG A 166 -21.36 -0.75 0.65
CA ARG A 166 -22.28 0.01 1.50
C ARG A 166 -21.70 1.40 1.82
N ASN A 167 -20.44 1.47 2.22
CA ASN A 167 -19.76 2.72 2.56
C ASN A 167 -19.62 3.64 1.35
N LEU A 168 -19.17 3.11 0.20
CA LEU A 168 -19.08 3.88 -1.03
C LEU A 168 -20.43 4.44 -1.45
N ARG A 169 -21.51 3.65 -1.38
CA ARG A 169 -22.87 4.15 -1.66
C ARG A 169 -23.28 5.29 -0.72
N THR A 170 -22.99 5.18 0.57
CA THR A 170 -23.28 6.24 1.55
C THR A 170 -22.46 7.50 1.25
N LEU A 171 -21.18 7.37 0.93
CA LEU A 171 -20.30 8.48 0.57
C LEU A 171 -20.76 9.16 -0.72
N LEU A 172 -21.13 8.39 -1.75
CA LEU A 172 -21.66 8.91 -3.02
C LEU A 172 -22.95 9.70 -2.82
N LYS A 173 -23.90 9.17 -2.05
CA LYS A 173 -25.14 9.89 -1.72
C LYS A 173 -24.85 11.20 -1.01
N ARG A 174 -24.05 11.14 0.05
CA ARG A 174 -23.69 12.32 0.84
C ARG A 174 -22.98 13.38 -0.01
N ALA A 175 -22.06 12.97 -0.88
CA ALA A 175 -21.34 13.88 -1.77
C ALA A 175 -22.24 14.43 -2.89
N GLY A 176 -23.21 13.65 -3.38
CA GLY A 176 -24.19 14.09 -4.37
C GLY A 176 -25.20 15.10 -3.82
N GLU A 177 -25.55 14.99 -2.53
CA GLU A 177 -26.42 15.91 -1.80
C GLU A 177 -25.73 17.23 -1.42
N MET A 178 -24.40 17.33 -1.55
CA MET A 178 -23.70 18.60 -1.36
C MET A 178 -24.06 19.54 -2.51
N GLU A 179 -24.64 20.69 -2.17
CA GLU A 179 -24.89 21.76 -3.12
C GLU A 179 -23.54 22.23 -3.70
N PRO A 180 -23.38 22.21 -5.04
CA PRO A 180 -22.19 22.77 -5.65
C PRO A 180 -22.16 24.29 -5.41
N PRO A 181 -20.97 24.91 -5.35
CA PRO A 181 -20.83 26.35 -5.47
C PRO A 181 -21.55 26.89 -6.72
N GLU A 182 -21.94 28.16 -6.72
CA GLU A 182 -22.51 28.79 -7.92
C GLU A 182 -21.55 28.66 -9.11
N SER A 183 -22.06 28.09 -10.22
CA SER A 183 -21.34 27.75 -11.47
C SER A 183 -20.07 26.92 -11.28
N VAL A 184 -20.18 25.60 -11.49
CA VAL A 184 -19.02 24.70 -11.61
C VAL A 184 -18.98 24.10 -13.00
N ASP A 185 -17.82 24.16 -13.64
CA ASP A 185 -17.59 23.60 -14.98
C ASP A 185 -17.45 22.08 -14.98
N ALA A 186 -17.06 21.49 -13.84
CA ALA A 186 -16.97 20.06 -13.63
C ALA A 186 -17.02 19.69 -12.14
N ARG A 187 -17.49 18.48 -11.82
CA ARG A 187 -17.50 17.90 -10.48
C ARG A 187 -16.66 16.63 -10.44
N ALA A 188 -15.63 16.62 -9.60
CA ALA A 188 -14.79 15.46 -9.36
C ALA A 188 -14.97 14.94 -7.92
N LEU A 189 -15.03 13.61 -7.78
CA LEU A 189 -14.97 12.94 -6.49
C LEU A 189 -13.63 12.20 -6.36
N LEU A 190 -12.87 12.53 -5.31
CA LEU A 190 -11.70 11.77 -4.91
C LEU A 190 -12.04 10.87 -3.73
N VAL A 191 -11.81 9.57 -3.88
CA VAL A 191 -11.98 8.57 -2.83
C VAL A 191 -10.62 8.14 -2.33
N LEU A 192 -10.38 8.22 -1.02
CA LEU A 192 -9.17 7.64 -0.42
C LEU A 192 -9.38 6.12 -0.27
N GLY A 193 -8.64 5.37 -1.08
CA GLY A 193 -8.62 3.92 -1.06
C GLY A 193 -7.61 3.41 -0.05
N ALA A 194 -8.02 2.40 0.70
CA ALA A 194 -7.18 1.81 1.74
C ALA A 194 -6.48 0.55 1.26
N ALA A 195 -5.88 0.53 0.07
CA ALA A 195 -5.17 -0.65 -0.43
C ALA A 195 -3.68 -0.55 -0.10
N THR A 196 -3.03 -1.69 0.17
CA THR A 196 -1.56 -1.72 0.30
C THR A 196 -0.92 -1.44 -1.05
N TYR A 197 -1.43 -2.06 -2.12
CA TYR A 197 -1.02 -1.84 -3.50
C TYR A 197 -2.17 -1.24 -4.30
N ALA A 198 -1.88 -0.32 -5.22
CA ALA A 198 -2.90 0.35 -6.04
C ALA A 198 -3.66 -0.62 -6.97
N GLU A 199 -3.04 -1.74 -7.33
CA GLU A 199 -3.61 -2.78 -8.19
C GLU A 199 -4.66 -3.61 -7.43
N ASP A 200 -4.54 -3.72 -6.10
CA ASP A 200 -5.45 -4.47 -5.22
C ASP A 200 -6.72 -3.68 -4.85
N GLU A 201 -6.85 -2.47 -5.37
CA GLU A 201 -7.98 -1.57 -5.20
C GLU A 201 -9.31 -2.21 -5.69
N LYS A 202 -10.32 -2.29 -4.81
CA LYS A 202 -11.61 -3.00 -5.05
C LYS A 202 -12.81 -2.09 -5.34
N LEU A 203 -12.69 -0.77 -5.19
CA LEU A 203 -13.69 0.26 -5.50
C LEU A 203 -14.02 0.28 -6.99
N SER A 204 -13.03 0.08 -7.86
CA SER A 204 -13.23 -0.08 -9.31
C SER A 204 -14.33 -1.11 -9.62
N TRP A 205 -14.27 -2.28 -8.97
CA TRP A 205 -15.27 -3.35 -9.13
C TRP A 205 -16.57 -3.05 -8.40
N SER A 206 -16.49 -2.37 -7.27
CA SER A 206 -17.67 -1.99 -6.48
C SER A 206 -18.54 -0.98 -7.24
N LEU A 207 -17.93 0.01 -7.89
CA LEU A 207 -18.63 1.06 -8.65
C LEU A 207 -19.34 0.48 -9.88
N LYS A 208 -18.70 -0.44 -10.62
CA LYS A 208 -19.30 -1.12 -11.78
C LYS A 208 -20.61 -1.87 -11.46
N GLY A 209 -20.76 -2.32 -10.22
CA GLY A 209 -21.97 -3.04 -9.76
C GLY A 209 -23.05 -2.13 -9.17
N MET A 210 -22.87 -0.81 -9.14
CA MET A 210 -23.83 0.15 -8.58
C MET A 210 -24.69 0.79 -9.66
N ASP A 211 -25.88 1.27 -9.27
CA ASP A 211 -26.73 2.10 -10.12
C ASP A 211 -25.98 3.37 -10.55
N PRO A 212 -25.77 3.62 -11.86
CA PRO A 212 -25.09 4.81 -12.37
C PRO A 212 -25.69 6.14 -11.89
N ARG A 213 -26.99 6.16 -11.55
CA ARG A 213 -27.65 7.37 -11.02
C ARG A 213 -27.04 7.85 -9.71
N LEU A 214 -26.42 6.97 -8.93
CA LEU A 214 -25.76 7.34 -7.66
C LEU A 214 -24.53 8.23 -7.84
N TYR A 215 -23.94 8.21 -9.03
CA TYR A 215 -22.71 8.92 -9.32
C TYR A 215 -22.77 9.76 -10.60
N ALA A 216 -23.97 9.94 -11.16
CA ALA A 216 -24.22 10.79 -12.32
C ALA A 216 -23.97 12.28 -12.08
N ALA A 217 -23.87 12.71 -10.81
CA ALA A 217 -23.56 14.07 -10.43
C ALA A 217 -22.05 14.41 -10.53
N PHE A 218 -21.20 13.44 -10.88
CA PHE A 218 -19.76 13.61 -10.99
C PHE A 218 -19.32 13.30 -12.42
N ASP A 219 -18.53 14.21 -13.00
CA ASP A 219 -17.89 14.03 -14.30
C ASP A 219 -16.67 13.11 -14.20
N MET A 220 -16.04 13.10 -13.03
CA MET A 220 -14.86 12.29 -12.75
C MET A 220 -14.94 11.68 -11.35
N ILE A 221 -14.57 10.41 -11.26
CA ILE A 221 -14.38 9.73 -9.97
C ILE A 221 -13.00 9.10 -9.99
N THR A 222 -12.20 9.43 -9.00
CA THR A 222 -10.83 8.93 -8.85
C THR A 222 -10.68 8.28 -7.48
N VAL A 223 -9.75 7.34 -7.41
CA VAL A 223 -9.27 6.76 -6.17
C VAL A 223 -7.81 7.13 -5.98
N ALA A 224 -7.45 7.65 -4.81
CA ALA A 224 -6.07 7.73 -4.38
C ALA A 224 -5.78 6.56 -3.44
N ALA A 225 -4.87 5.68 -3.83
CA ALA A 225 -4.44 4.54 -3.05
C ALA A 225 -2.96 4.28 -3.33
N ASP A 226 -2.19 3.94 -2.30
CA ASP A 226 -0.78 3.58 -2.45
C ASP A 226 0.03 4.62 -3.26
N GLY A 227 -0.18 5.90 -2.93
CA GLY A 227 0.54 7.02 -3.53
C GLY A 227 0.26 7.29 -5.01
N VAL A 228 -0.73 6.65 -5.60
CA VAL A 228 -1.18 6.93 -6.97
C VAL A 228 -2.64 7.33 -7.01
N VAL A 229 -2.98 8.18 -7.99
CA VAL A 229 -4.37 8.55 -8.29
C VAL A 229 -4.79 7.83 -9.56
N LYS A 230 -5.83 7.01 -9.45
CA LYS A 230 -6.39 6.24 -10.56
C LYS A 230 -7.82 6.67 -10.86
N PRO A 231 -8.17 6.94 -12.12
CA PRO A 231 -9.55 7.20 -12.51
C PRO A 231 -10.38 5.91 -12.46
N LEU A 232 -11.55 5.98 -11.83
CA LEU A 232 -12.57 4.92 -11.77
C LEU A 232 -13.67 5.15 -12.82
N LEU A 233 -14.05 6.41 -12.99
CA LEU A 233 -14.96 6.88 -14.02
C LEU A 233 -14.27 8.03 -14.75
N GLN A 234 -14.12 7.91 -16.07
CA GLN A 234 -13.61 8.97 -16.92
C GLN A 234 -14.76 9.63 -17.69
N PRO A 235 -14.75 10.95 -17.82
CA PRO A 235 -15.67 11.66 -18.70
C PRO A 235 -15.49 11.20 -20.15
N ALA A 236 -16.58 11.24 -20.94
CA ALA A 236 -16.49 10.97 -22.37
C ALA A 236 -15.65 12.06 -23.06
N ARG A 237 -14.88 11.71 -24.10
CA ARG A 237 -14.12 12.70 -24.86
C ARG A 237 -15.02 13.85 -25.32
N GLY A 238 -14.62 15.09 -25.04
CA GLY A 238 -15.38 16.28 -25.44
C GLY A 238 -16.49 16.68 -24.48
N SER A 239 -16.63 15.99 -23.34
CA SER A 239 -17.60 16.37 -22.28
C SER A 239 -17.04 17.38 -21.28
N LEU A 240 -15.71 17.54 -21.22
CA LEU A 240 -15.05 18.55 -20.40
C LEU A 240 -14.78 19.83 -21.19
N PRO A 241 -14.82 21.02 -20.56
CA PRO A 241 -14.62 22.30 -21.24
C PRO A 241 -13.27 22.43 -21.95
N TRP A 242 -12.24 21.75 -21.43
CA TRP A 242 -10.88 21.73 -21.98
C TRP A 242 -10.62 20.58 -22.97
N ASP A 243 -11.60 19.67 -23.18
CA ASP A 243 -11.54 18.64 -24.22
C ASP A 243 -12.00 19.17 -25.60
N ALA A 244 -12.47 20.42 -25.66
CA ALA A 244 -12.81 21.05 -26.93
C ALA A 244 -11.54 21.16 -27.81
N PRO A 245 -11.59 20.72 -29.08
CA PRO A 245 -10.46 20.93 -29.99
C PRO A 245 -10.18 22.44 -30.05
N LEU A 246 -8.91 22.81 -29.83
CA LEU A 246 -8.43 24.16 -30.08
C LEU A 246 -8.70 24.44 -31.56
N GLY A 247 -9.72 25.26 -31.82
CA GLY A 247 -10.08 25.71 -33.17
C GLY A 247 -8.98 26.53 -33.82
#